data_AF-A0A1H0SEU7-F1
#
_entry.id   AF-A0A1H0SEU7-F1
#
_cell.length_a   1.000
_cell.length_b   1.000
_cell.length_c   1.000
_cell.angle_alpha   90.00
_cell.angle_beta   90.00
_cell.angle_gamma   90.00
#
_symmetry.space_group_name_H-M   'P 1'
#
loop_
_entity.id
_entity.type
_entity.pdbx_description
1 polymer ?
#
loop_
_entity_poly.entity_id
_entity_poly.type
_entity_poly.pdbx_seq_one_letter_code
_entity_poly.pdbx_strand_id
1 'polypeptide(L)'
;MRPGQPELHTHDYIRHGTTDLFAALDVKAGTVIAEVHRRHRSVEFRHFLQTVERATPAQLDLHLVLDNASTHKSPIIQRRLLRHPRVHLHFTPTSASWINLVECWFSILTARQIRRGRLRSTRALENAIRAYVAMNNAAPKPFVWIKTADEILQSVAEFCLRTSDSHH
;
A
#
# COMPACT_ATOMS: atom_id res chain seq x y z
N MET A 1 -2.92 14.94 37.74
CA MET A 1 -1.75 14.60 36.88
C MET A 1 -0.83 15.81 36.84
N ARG A 2 0.49 15.63 36.98
CA ARG A 2 1.47 16.71 36.88
C ARG A 2 1.99 16.80 35.43
N PRO A 3 2.24 18.01 34.90
CA PRO A 3 2.92 18.18 33.62
C PRO A 3 4.33 17.55 33.67
N GLY A 4 4.71 16.74 32.67
CA GLY A 4 6.08 16.22 32.53
C GLY A 4 6.30 14.74 32.84
N GLN A 5 5.27 13.96 33.18
CA GLN A 5 5.39 12.49 33.23
C GLN A 5 5.10 11.87 31.86
N PRO A 6 6.03 11.08 31.28
CA PRO A 6 5.70 10.19 30.17
C PRO A 6 4.62 9.20 30.63
N GLU A 7 3.58 9.05 29.84
CA GLU A 7 2.54 8.05 30.09
C GLU A 7 3.16 6.65 30.06
N LEU A 8 3.28 6.01 31.23
CA LEU A 8 3.69 4.61 31.36
C LEU A 8 2.54 3.72 30.89
N HIS A 9 2.60 3.28 29.64
CA HIS A 9 1.67 2.28 29.10
C HIS A 9 2.13 0.88 29.52
N THR A 10 1.28 0.17 30.26
CA THR A 10 1.43 -1.27 30.53
C THR A 10 1.28 -2.06 29.23
N HIS A 11 2.19 -3.01 29.01
CA HIS A 11 2.40 -3.76 27.76
C HIS A 11 1.38 -4.90 27.53
N ASP A 12 0.10 -4.66 27.79
CA ASP A 12 -0.94 -5.66 27.46
C ASP A 12 -1.41 -5.44 26.02
N TYR A 13 -0.65 -5.97 25.07
CA TYR A 13 -1.07 -6.01 23.66
C TYR A 13 -2.09 -7.13 23.45
N ILE A 14 -3.38 -6.80 23.60
CA ILE A 14 -4.48 -7.70 23.25
C ILE A 14 -4.88 -7.47 21.79
N ARG A 15 -4.75 -8.50 20.95
CA ARG A 15 -5.16 -8.44 19.54
C ARG A 15 -6.66 -8.68 19.40
N HIS A 16 -7.42 -7.64 19.04
CA HIS A 16 -8.87 -7.69 18.87
C HIS A 16 -9.33 -8.10 17.45
N GLY A 17 -8.57 -8.98 16.79
CA GLY A 17 -8.83 -9.47 15.42
C GLY A 17 -7.93 -8.84 14.34
N THR A 18 -8.27 -9.10 13.07
CA THR A 18 -7.52 -8.64 11.89
C THR A 18 -8.46 -8.15 10.80
N THR A 19 -7.97 -7.21 9.99
CA THR A 19 -8.64 -6.76 8.76
C THR A 19 -7.57 -6.56 7.69
N ASP A 20 -7.95 -6.66 6.43
CA ASP A 20 -7.07 -6.47 5.28
C ASP A 20 -7.28 -5.08 4.68
N LEU A 21 -6.18 -4.36 4.43
CA LEU A 21 -6.21 -3.03 3.85
C LEU A 21 -5.58 -3.06 2.46
N PHE A 22 -6.37 -2.76 1.44
CA PHE A 22 -5.85 -2.41 0.13
C PHE A 22 -5.74 -0.90 0.03
N ALA A 23 -4.60 -0.40 -0.47
CA ALA A 23 -4.40 1.02 -0.70
C ALA A 23 -3.64 1.26 -2.00
N ALA A 24 -3.96 2.38 -2.65
CA ALA A 24 -3.30 2.89 -3.84
C ALA A 24 -2.95 4.34 -3.55
N LEU A 25 -1.65 4.65 -3.65
CA LEU A 25 -1.09 5.97 -3.42
C LEU A 25 -0.85 6.64 -4.77
N ASP A 26 -1.44 7.81 -4.98
CA ASP A 26 -0.96 8.73 -6.01
C ASP A 26 0.33 9.36 -5.49
N VAL A 27 1.46 8.98 -6.08
CA VAL A 27 2.79 9.39 -5.63
C VAL A 27 2.97 10.91 -5.77
N LYS A 28 2.45 11.50 -6.84
CA LYS A 28 2.62 12.92 -7.14
C LYS A 28 1.70 13.78 -6.28
N ALA A 29 0.44 13.37 -6.12
CA ALA A 29 -0.53 14.13 -5.33
C ALA A 29 -0.39 13.86 -3.82
N GLY A 30 0.06 12.66 -3.43
CA GLY A 30 0.09 12.21 -2.04
C GLY A 30 -1.25 11.68 -1.51
N THR A 31 -2.28 11.66 -2.36
CA THR A 31 -3.62 11.17 -2.01
C THR A 31 -3.67 9.65 -2.06
N VAL A 32 -4.52 9.06 -1.22
CA VAL A 32 -4.66 7.61 -1.09
C VAL A 32 -6.11 7.18 -1.29
N ILE A 33 -6.31 6.18 -2.14
CA ILE A 33 -7.55 5.41 -2.24
C ILE A 33 -7.35 4.15 -1.42
N ALA A 34 -8.25 3.86 -0.48
CA ALA A 34 -8.11 2.71 0.39
C ALA A 34 -9.45 1.99 0.63
N GLU A 35 -9.39 0.67 0.69
CA GLU A 35 -10.52 -0.18 1.05
C GLU A 35 -10.11 -1.20 2.11
N VAL A 36 -10.99 -1.38 3.09
CA VAL A 36 -10.83 -2.40 4.12
C VAL A 36 -11.71 -3.60 3.77
N HIS A 37 -11.13 -4.78 3.80
CA HIS A 37 -11.75 -6.06 3.46
C HIS A 37 -11.51 -7.07 4.59
N ARG A 38 -12.40 -8.06 4.72
CA ARG A 38 -12.23 -9.13 5.74
C ARG A 38 -11.26 -10.23 5.33
N ARG A 39 -10.88 -10.28 4.04
CA ARG A 39 -10.03 -11.34 3.47
C ARG A 39 -9.10 -10.76 2.42
N HIS A 40 -7.90 -11.30 2.34
CA HIS A 40 -6.89 -10.97 1.34
C HIS A 40 -6.91 -11.97 0.18
N ARG A 41 -7.79 -11.80 -0.82
CA ARG A 41 -7.84 -12.68 -2.00
C ARG A 41 -7.93 -11.87 -3.29
N SER A 42 -7.75 -12.55 -4.41
CA SER A 42 -7.84 -11.94 -5.74
C SER A 42 -9.20 -11.31 -6.05
N VAL A 43 -10.28 -11.78 -5.42
CA VAL A 43 -11.63 -11.23 -5.64
C VAL A 43 -11.74 -9.84 -5.01
N GLU A 44 -11.25 -9.69 -3.78
CA GLU A 44 -11.17 -8.42 -3.07
C GLU A 44 -10.20 -7.47 -3.79
N PHE A 45 -9.03 -7.96 -4.22
CA PHE A 45 -8.10 -7.15 -5.02
C PHE A 45 -8.72 -6.67 -6.35
N ARG A 46 -9.49 -7.54 -7.04
CA ARG A 46 -10.22 -7.14 -8.26
C ARG A 46 -11.24 -6.03 -7.97
N HIS A 47 -11.96 -6.12 -6.86
CA HIS A 47 -12.90 -5.08 -6.44
C HIS A 47 -12.14 -3.77 -6.18
N PHE A 48 -11.00 -3.84 -5.49
CA PHE A 48 -10.18 -2.67 -5.25
C PHE A 48 -9.67 -2.01 -6.54
N LEU A 49 -9.22 -2.81 -7.53
CA LEU A 49 -8.85 -2.29 -8.86
C LEU A 49 -10.00 -1.54 -9.53
N GLN A 50 -11.24 -2.03 -9.42
CA GLN A 50 -12.41 -1.32 -9.96
C GLN A 50 -12.62 0.04 -9.28
N THR A 51 -12.38 0.11 -7.97
CA THR A 51 -12.50 1.38 -7.23
C THR A 51 -11.43 2.38 -7.65
N VAL A 52 -10.16 1.94 -7.76
CA VAL A 52 -9.08 2.81 -8.25
C VAL A 52 -9.36 3.28 -9.67
N GLU A 53 -9.77 2.37 -10.55
CA GLU A 53 -10.07 2.69 -11.94
C GLU A 53 -11.20 3.73 -12.04
N ARG A 54 -12.30 3.57 -11.30
CA ARG A 54 -13.42 4.54 -11.28
C ARG A 54 -13.03 5.90 -10.70
N ALA A 55 -12.10 5.93 -9.75
CA ALA A 55 -11.63 7.15 -9.12
C ALA A 55 -10.61 7.92 -9.99
N THR A 56 -10.11 7.31 -11.06
CA THR A 56 -9.13 7.89 -11.97
C THR A 56 -9.81 8.34 -13.26
N PRO A 57 -9.48 9.53 -13.83
CA PRO A 57 -10.05 9.98 -15.10
C PRO A 57 -9.94 8.92 -16.20
N ALA A 58 -11.02 8.74 -16.98
CA ALA A 58 -11.14 7.65 -17.94
C ALA A 58 -10.17 7.77 -19.13
N GLN A 59 -9.74 8.99 -19.44
CA GLN A 59 -8.82 9.32 -20.53
C GLN A 59 -7.34 9.09 -20.19
N LEU A 60 -7.02 8.70 -18.96
CA LEU A 60 -5.64 8.46 -18.52
C LEU A 60 -5.36 6.97 -18.42
N ASP A 61 -4.13 6.60 -18.79
CA ASP A 61 -3.57 5.30 -18.46
C ASP A 61 -3.25 5.22 -16.97
N LEU A 62 -3.62 4.09 -16.36
CA LEU A 62 -3.45 3.83 -14.94
C LEU A 62 -2.29 2.85 -14.75
N HIS A 63 -1.15 3.38 -14.32
CA HIS A 63 0.05 2.61 -14.01
C HIS A 63 0.12 2.32 -12.51
N LEU A 64 -0.02 1.06 -12.13
CA LEU A 64 0.03 0.60 -10.74
C LEU A 64 1.33 -0.17 -10.49
N VAL A 65 2.14 0.31 -9.55
CA VAL A 65 3.31 -0.41 -9.05
C VAL A 65 2.90 -1.24 -7.84
N LEU A 66 3.18 -2.54 -7.87
CA LEU A 66 2.71 -3.52 -6.88
C LEU A 66 3.85 -4.45 -6.45
N ASP A 67 3.69 -5.07 -5.28
CA ASP A 67 4.54 -6.18 -4.86
C ASP A 67 4.23 -7.46 -5.67
N ASN A 68 4.96 -8.55 -5.39
CA ASN A 68 4.82 -9.81 -6.14
C ASN A 68 3.73 -10.75 -5.62
N ALA A 69 2.75 -10.29 -4.84
CA ALA A 69 1.73 -11.16 -4.26
C ALA A 69 0.97 -11.97 -5.34
N SER A 70 0.75 -13.26 -5.06
CA SER A 70 0.09 -14.20 -5.99
C SER A 70 -1.35 -13.78 -6.33
N THR A 71 -2.00 -13.02 -5.43
CA THR A 71 -3.34 -12.45 -5.64
C THR A 71 -3.39 -11.57 -6.89
N HIS A 72 -2.34 -10.79 -7.15
CA HIS A 72 -2.23 -9.88 -8.30
C HIS A 72 -2.05 -10.62 -9.64
N LYS A 73 -1.50 -11.84 -9.61
CA LYS A 73 -1.15 -12.62 -10.82
C LYS A 73 -2.21 -13.67 -11.19
N SER A 74 -3.29 -13.75 -10.44
CA SER A 74 -4.32 -14.78 -10.62
C SER A 74 -5.10 -14.65 -11.94
N PRO A 75 -5.68 -15.74 -12.48
CA PRO A 75 -6.42 -15.72 -13.75
C PRO A 75 -7.61 -14.76 -13.79
N ILE A 76 -8.21 -14.46 -12.63
CA ILE A 76 -9.31 -13.49 -12.54
C ILE A 76 -8.82 -12.05 -12.77
N ILE A 77 -7.58 -11.74 -12.36
CA ILE A 77 -6.96 -10.43 -12.58
C ILE A 77 -6.48 -10.33 -14.03
N GLN A 78 -5.77 -11.35 -14.53
CA GLN A 78 -5.31 -11.36 -15.93
C GLN A 78 -6.47 -11.16 -16.92
N ARG A 79 -7.57 -11.90 -16.75
CA ARG A 79 -8.78 -11.72 -17.58
C ARG A 79 -9.41 -10.34 -17.45
N ARG A 80 -9.29 -9.69 -16.30
CA ARG A 80 -9.76 -8.32 -16.11
C ARG A 80 -8.89 -7.33 -16.90
N LEU A 81 -7.57 -7.43 -16.81
CA LEU A 81 -6.65 -6.52 -17.50
C LEU A 81 -6.84 -6.57 -19.02
N LEU A 82 -7.12 -7.75 -19.59
CA LEU A 82 -7.48 -7.91 -21.01
C LEU A 82 -8.73 -7.11 -21.43
N ARG A 83 -9.67 -6.86 -20.49
CA ARG A 83 -10.89 -6.07 -20.75
C ARG A 83 -10.73 -4.59 -20.43
N HIS A 84 -9.63 -4.21 -19.79
CA HIS A 84 -9.36 -2.86 -19.28
C HIS A 84 -7.95 -2.44 -19.71
N PRO A 85 -7.72 -2.19 -21.01
CA PRO A 85 -6.37 -2.05 -21.58
C PRO A 85 -5.58 -0.86 -21.03
N ARG A 86 -6.25 0.15 -20.46
CA ARG A 86 -5.62 1.31 -19.82
C ARG A 86 -5.00 1.00 -18.45
N VAL A 87 -5.26 -0.18 -17.86
CA VAL A 87 -4.77 -0.54 -16.53
C VAL A 87 -3.52 -1.39 -16.68
N HIS A 88 -2.38 -0.84 -16.28
CA HIS A 88 -1.07 -1.45 -16.39
C HIS A 88 -0.53 -1.80 -15.00
N LEU A 89 -0.27 -3.08 -14.75
CA LEU A 89 0.37 -3.53 -13.51
C LEU A 89 1.88 -3.70 -13.73
N HIS A 90 2.66 -3.05 -12.88
CA HIS A 90 4.12 -3.13 -12.82
C HIS A 90 4.51 -3.79 -11.51
N PHE A 91 5.26 -4.88 -11.58
CA PHE A 91 5.68 -5.60 -10.38
C PHE A 91 7.09 -5.19 -9.99
N THR A 92 7.31 -4.89 -8.70
CA THR A 92 8.66 -4.60 -8.22
C THR A 92 9.57 -5.82 -8.44
N PRO A 93 10.83 -5.63 -8.84
CA PRO A 93 11.81 -6.70 -8.83
C PRO A 93 11.93 -7.35 -7.46
N THR A 94 12.37 -8.61 -7.41
CA THR A 94 12.66 -9.29 -6.14
C THR A 94 13.63 -8.41 -5.32
N SER A 95 13.42 -8.35 -3.99
CA SER A 95 14.23 -7.53 -3.08
C SER A 95 14.25 -6.02 -3.35
N ALA A 96 13.35 -5.49 -4.20
CA ALA A 96 13.21 -4.06 -4.48
C ALA A 96 11.88 -3.47 -3.97
N SER A 97 11.40 -3.93 -2.80
CA SER A 97 10.14 -3.45 -2.21
C SER A 97 10.15 -1.95 -1.89
N TRP A 98 11.31 -1.34 -1.72
CA TRP A 98 11.47 0.10 -1.53
C TRP A 98 10.93 0.95 -2.69
N ILE A 99 10.74 0.37 -3.89
CA ILE A 99 10.10 1.05 -5.03
C ILE A 99 8.59 1.20 -4.78
N ASN A 100 7.98 0.32 -3.99
CA ASN A 100 6.56 0.32 -3.67
C ASN A 100 6.23 1.34 -2.56
N LEU A 101 6.13 2.62 -2.92
CA LEU A 101 5.97 3.74 -1.96
C LEU A 101 4.71 3.66 -1.08
N VAL A 102 3.69 2.89 -1.47
CA VAL A 102 2.52 2.67 -0.61
C VAL A 102 2.90 1.94 0.69
N GLU A 103 3.98 1.15 0.69
CA GLU A 103 4.52 0.50 1.90
C GLU A 103 5.07 1.53 2.91
N CYS A 104 5.68 2.61 2.41
CA CYS A 104 6.06 3.74 3.25
C CYS A 104 4.82 4.39 3.86
N TRP A 105 3.75 4.57 3.08
CA TRP A 105 2.49 5.09 3.59
C TRP A 105 1.87 4.18 4.68
N PHE A 106 1.87 2.87 4.49
CA PHE A 106 1.41 1.92 5.51
C PHE A 106 2.23 2.01 6.80
N SER A 107 3.54 2.20 6.69
CA SER A 107 4.42 2.39 7.84
C SER A 107 4.07 3.66 8.62
N ILE A 108 3.77 4.76 7.92
CA ILE A 108 3.35 6.03 8.55
C ILE A 108 1.97 5.88 9.21
N LEU A 109 0.98 5.29 8.53
CA LEU A 109 -0.33 4.97 9.11
C LEU A 109 -0.17 4.17 10.41
N THR A 110 0.65 3.11 10.37
CA THR A 110 0.88 2.23 11.51
C THR A 110 1.49 3.00 12.68
N ALA A 111 2.53 3.80 12.43
CA ALA A 111 3.22 4.55 13.46
C ALA A 111 2.37 5.67 14.08
N ARG A 112 1.57 6.37 13.27
CA ARG A 112 0.80 7.55 13.71
C ARG A 112 -0.56 7.20 14.29
N GLN A 113 -1.29 6.28 13.66
CA GLN A 113 -2.68 5.98 14.01
C GLN A 113 -2.83 4.68 14.79
N ILE A 114 -2.17 3.60 14.34
CA ILE A 114 -2.44 2.25 14.87
C ILE A 114 -1.70 2.02 16.19
N ARG A 115 -0.38 2.25 16.24
CA ARG A 115 0.44 2.01 17.44
C ARG A 115 0.13 2.95 18.60
N ARG A 116 -0.38 4.15 18.31
CA ARG A 116 -0.77 5.15 19.31
C ARG A 116 -2.25 5.06 19.71
N GLY A 117 -3.05 4.31 18.97
CA GLY A 117 -4.49 4.20 19.18
C GLY A 117 -4.86 3.04 20.10
N ARG A 118 -5.81 3.26 21.02
CA ARG A 118 -6.40 2.17 21.82
C ARG A 118 -7.55 1.50 21.06
N LEU A 119 -7.21 0.61 20.14
CA LEU A 119 -8.17 -0.05 19.25
C LEU A 119 -8.71 -1.35 19.87
N ARG A 120 -9.91 -1.29 20.46
CA ARG A 120 -10.53 -2.41 21.20
C ARG A 120 -11.40 -3.35 20.36
N SER A 121 -11.48 -3.14 19.04
CA SER A 121 -12.22 -3.99 18.10
C SER A 121 -11.73 -3.80 16.67
N THR A 122 -12.01 -4.77 15.80
CA THR A 122 -11.77 -4.62 14.35
C THR A 122 -12.48 -3.39 13.80
N ARG A 123 -13.74 -3.15 14.15
CA ARG A 123 -14.50 -1.96 13.71
C ARG A 123 -13.81 -0.65 14.11
N ALA A 124 -13.25 -0.58 15.31
CA ALA A 124 -12.48 0.59 15.74
C ALA A 124 -11.22 0.79 14.88
N LEU A 125 -10.52 -0.30 14.53
CA LEU A 125 -9.39 -0.27 13.61
C LEU A 125 -9.81 0.21 12.21
N GLU A 126 -10.89 -0.30 11.64
CA GLU A 126 -11.37 0.14 10.31
C GLU A 126 -11.73 1.63 10.32
N ASN A 127 -12.42 2.11 11.36
CA ASN A 127 -12.76 3.52 11.52
C ASN A 127 -11.50 4.39 11.65
N ALA A 128 -10.51 3.94 12.41
CA ALA A 128 -9.24 4.64 12.56
C ALA A 128 -8.48 4.75 11.24
N ILE A 129 -8.47 3.67 10.43
CA ILE A 129 -7.90 3.68 9.08
C ILE A 129 -8.64 4.68 8.18
N ARG A 130 -9.98 4.64 8.14
CA ARG A 130 -10.78 5.57 7.33
C ARG A 130 -10.56 7.03 7.74
N ALA A 131 -10.51 7.30 9.04
CA ALA A 131 -10.23 8.65 9.56
C ALA A 131 -8.83 9.12 9.14
N TYR A 132 -7.83 8.24 9.22
CA TYR A 132 -6.47 8.57 8.80
C TYR A 132 -6.37 8.84 7.29
N VAL A 133 -7.04 8.04 6.45
CA VAL A 133 -7.11 8.27 5.00
C VAL A 133 -7.76 9.62 4.69
N ALA A 134 -8.87 9.96 5.36
CA ALA A 134 -9.53 11.26 5.19
C ALA A 134 -8.60 12.41 5.59
N MET A 135 -7.92 12.30 6.73
CA MET A 135 -6.93 13.28 7.19
C MET A 135 -5.75 13.42 6.21
N ASN A 136 -5.22 12.30 5.71
CA ASN A 136 -4.16 12.29 4.70
C ASN A 136 -4.60 13.04 3.44
N ASN A 137 -5.80 12.75 2.93
CA ASN A 137 -6.29 13.33 1.70
C ASN A 137 -6.76 14.78 1.83
N ALA A 138 -7.05 15.24 3.05
CA ALA A 138 -7.36 16.65 3.31
C ALA A 138 -6.11 17.56 3.22
N ALA A 139 -4.93 17.01 3.47
CA ALA A 139 -3.65 17.72 3.35
C ALA A 139 -2.57 16.76 2.81
N PRO A 140 -2.69 16.31 1.54
CA PRO A 140 -1.86 15.26 1.02
C PRO A 140 -0.43 15.76 0.81
N LYS A 141 0.53 14.88 1.10
CA LYS A 141 1.95 15.16 0.90
C LYS A 141 2.49 14.23 -0.15
N PRO A 142 3.10 14.75 -1.23
CA PRO A 142 3.71 13.92 -2.25
C PRO A 142 4.74 12.96 -1.64
N PHE A 143 4.80 11.76 -2.19
CA PHE A 143 5.88 10.83 -1.90
C PHE A 143 6.89 10.93 -3.02
N VAL A 144 8.17 10.89 -2.69
CA VAL A 144 9.24 11.06 -3.67
C VAL A 144 10.21 9.91 -3.50
N TRP A 145 10.54 9.24 -4.60
CA TRP A 145 11.66 8.31 -4.60
C TRP A 145 12.94 9.09 -4.37
N ILE A 146 13.72 8.67 -3.37
CA ILE A 146 14.96 9.36 -3.00
C ILE A 146 16.02 9.21 -4.09
N LYS A 147 16.00 8.08 -4.80
CA LYS A 147 16.86 7.78 -5.94
C LYS A 147 16.25 8.32 -7.23
N THR A 148 17.11 8.82 -8.12
CA THR A 148 16.74 9.19 -9.49
C THR A 148 16.31 7.96 -10.30
N ALA A 149 15.64 8.16 -11.44
CA ALA A 149 15.24 7.05 -12.31
C ALA A 149 16.45 6.19 -12.73
N ASP A 150 17.58 6.81 -13.09
CA ASP A 150 18.79 6.10 -13.49
C ASP A 150 19.38 5.29 -12.33
N GLU A 151 19.42 5.85 -11.12
CA GLU A 151 19.87 5.12 -9.92
C GLU A 151 18.92 3.98 -9.53
N ILE A 152 17.61 4.16 -9.75
CA ILE A 152 16.62 3.10 -9.56
C ILE A 152 16.89 1.98 -10.57
N LEU A 153 17.01 2.30 -11.85
CA LEU A 153 17.26 1.34 -12.92
C LEU A 153 18.60 0.62 -12.72
N GLN A 154 19.66 1.35 -12.36
CA GLN A 154 20.96 0.77 -12.04
C GLN A 154 20.88 -0.18 -10.84
N SER A 155 20.20 0.23 -9.76
CA SER A 155 20.02 -0.62 -8.58
C SER A 155 19.23 -1.90 -8.90
N VAL A 156 18.28 -1.81 -9.84
CA VAL A 156 17.53 -2.98 -10.34
C VAL A 156 18.43 -3.85 -11.22
N ALA A 157 19.20 -3.26 -12.13
CA ALA A 157 20.12 -3.98 -13.01
C ALA A 157 21.19 -4.74 -12.20
N GLU A 158 21.81 -4.10 -11.22
CA GLU A 158 22.76 -4.73 -10.29
C GLU A 158 22.14 -5.88 -9.50
N PHE A 159 20.88 -5.71 -9.07
CA PHE A 159 20.16 -6.80 -8.42
C PHE A 159 19.93 -7.97 -9.37
N CYS A 160 19.42 -7.70 -10.58
CA CYS A 160 19.19 -8.72 -11.59
C CYS A 160 20.47 -9.50 -11.90
N LEU A 161 21.61 -8.81 -12.08
CA LEU A 161 22.92 -9.43 -12.30
C LEU A 161 23.34 -10.34 -11.14
N ARG A 162 23.21 -9.87 -9.89
CA ARG A 162 23.50 -10.70 -8.70
C ARG A 162 22.63 -11.96 -8.61
N THR A 163 21.38 -11.89 -9.05
CA THR A 163 20.45 -13.04 -9.04
C THR A 163 20.54 -13.94 -10.27
N SER A 164 21.09 -13.46 -11.39
CA SER A 164 21.35 -14.29 -12.57
C SER A 164 22.66 -15.07 -12.43
N ASP A 165 23.64 -14.55 -11.68
CA ASP A 165 24.92 -15.23 -11.37
C ASP A 165 24.84 -16.19 -10.18
N SER A 166 23.66 -16.39 -9.58
CA SER A 166 23.47 -17.52 -8.66
C SER A 166 23.39 -18.81 -9.48
N HIS A 167 24.57 -19.39 -9.77
CA HIS A 167 24.73 -20.74 -10.30
C HIS A 167 23.79 -21.72 -9.56
N HIS A 168 22.74 -22.17 -10.25
CA HIS A 168 22.00 -23.40 -10.01
C HIS A 168 21.90 -24.13 -11.36
#